data_AF-A0A1T4P2H7-F1
#
_entry.id   AF-A0A1T4P2H7-F1
#
_cell.length_a   1.000
_cell.length_b   1.000
_cell.length_c   1.000
_cell.angle_alpha   90.00
_cell.angle_beta   90.00
_cell.angle_gamma   90.00
#
_symmetry.space_group_name_H-M   'P 1'
#
loop_
_entity.id
_entity.type
_entity.pdbx_description
1 polymer ?
#
loop_
_entity_poly.entity_id
_entity_poly.type
_entity_poly.pdbx_seq_one_letter_code
_entity_poly.pdbx_strand_id
1 'polypeptide(L)'
;MNNIKLLYIDLFCGAGGTSTGVEHAKLDGTKCARVVACVNHDANAIASHQANHPDTLHFTEDIRTLAQILCGIFKFIDKYIKSRDNK
;
A
#
# COMPACT_ATOMS: atom_id res chain seq x y z
N MET A 1 2.29 1.31 21.58
CA MET A 1 3.14 0.89 20.45
C MET A 1 2.21 0.53 19.29
N ASN A 2 2.41 1.09 18.09
CA ASN A 2 1.61 0.78 16.91
C ASN A 2 1.80 -0.70 16.53
N ASN A 3 0.86 -1.57 16.91
CA ASN A 3 0.91 -3.01 16.65
C ASN A 3 0.36 -3.32 15.25
N ILE A 4 1.04 -2.79 14.22
CA ILE A 4 0.68 -3.08 12.82
C ILE A 4 1.06 -4.53 12.53
N LYS A 5 0.05 -5.39 12.42
CA LYS A 5 0.19 -6.83 12.15
C LYS A 5 0.12 -7.15 10.65
N LEU A 6 -0.53 -6.29 9.87
CA LEU A 6 -0.76 -6.49 8.44
C LEU A 6 -0.18 -5.36 7.61
N LEU A 7 0.58 -5.71 6.58
CA LEU A 7 0.91 -4.82 5.47
C LEU A 7 -0.01 -5.15 4.31
N TYR A 8 -0.61 -4.14 3.72
CA TYR A 8 -1.59 -4.26 2.65
C TYR A 8 -1.07 -3.61 1.37
N ILE A 9 -1.27 -4.32 0.25
CA ILE A 9 -0.90 -3.85 -1.08
C ILE A 9 -2.17 -3.88 -1.93
N ASP A 10 -2.60 -2.70 -2.36
CA ASP A 10 -3.86 -2.52 -3.09
C ASP A 10 -3.63 -2.59 -4.60
N LEU A 11 -3.73 -3.78 -5.19
CA LEU A 11 -3.37 -4.01 -6.60
C LEU A 11 -4.38 -3.44 -7.61
N PHE A 12 -5.53 -2.94 -7.14
CA PHE A 12 -6.59 -2.37 -7.97
C PHE A 12 -7.24 -1.18 -7.27
N CYS A 13 -6.41 -0.22 -6.86
CA CYS A 13 -6.75 0.65 -5.74
C CYS A 13 -7.87 1.67 -5.97
N GLY A 14 -8.28 1.88 -7.22
CA GLY A 14 -9.18 2.99 -7.57
C GLY A 14 -8.70 4.30 -6.93
N ALA A 15 -9.62 5.07 -6.36
CA ALA A 15 -9.32 6.27 -5.57
C ALA A 15 -8.98 6.00 -4.09
N GLY A 16 -8.90 4.73 -3.66
CA GLY A 16 -8.43 4.35 -2.32
C GLY A 16 -9.51 4.11 -1.26
N GLY A 17 -10.76 3.80 -1.66
CA GLY A 17 -11.83 3.50 -0.69
C GLY A 17 -11.52 2.31 0.21
N THR A 18 -11.09 1.18 -0.38
CA THR A 18 -10.65 -0.01 0.37
C THR A 18 -9.43 0.31 1.24
N SER A 19 -8.45 1.01 0.67
CA SER A 19 -7.25 1.47 1.37
C SER A 19 -7.58 2.32 2.62
N THR A 20 -8.58 3.22 2.55
CA THR A 20 -9.09 3.96 3.71
C THR A 20 -9.68 3.05 4.78
N GLY A 21 -10.43 2.02 4.39
CA GLY A 21 -10.92 1.01 5.34
C GLY A 21 -9.79 0.28 6.05
N VAL A 22 -8.74 -0.10 5.31
CA VAL A 22 -7.54 -0.77 5.85
C VAL A 22 -6.78 0.15 6.82
N GLU A 23 -6.56 1.42 6.47
CA GLU A 23 -5.88 2.39 7.32
C GLU A 23 -6.61 2.66 8.64
N HIS A 24 -7.94 2.51 8.65
CA HIS A 24 -8.79 2.63 9.83
C HIS A 24 -9.03 1.30 10.55
N ALA A 25 -8.59 0.17 10.02
CA ALA A 25 -8.80 -1.14 10.62
C ALA A 25 -8.12 -1.22 11.99
N LYS A 26 -8.90 -1.61 12.99
CA LYS A 26 -8.46 -1.75 14.39
C LYS A 26 -8.70 -3.17 14.89
N LEU A 27 -7.76 -3.65 15.68
CA LEU A 27 -7.88 -4.85 16.50
C LEU A 27 -7.58 -4.43 17.95
N ASP A 28 -8.46 -4.77 18.88
CA ASP A 28 -8.36 -4.38 20.29
C ASP A 28 -8.16 -2.86 20.48
N GLY A 29 -8.91 -2.06 19.70
CA GLY A 29 -8.86 -0.60 19.73
C GLY A 29 -7.61 0.03 19.07
N THR A 30 -6.65 -0.78 18.64
CA THR A 30 -5.38 -0.32 18.06
C THR A 30 -5.34 -0.57 16.56
N LYS A 31 -4.80 0.38 15.79
CA LYS A 31 -4.61 0.21 14.34
C LYS A 31 -3.80 -1.06 14.06
N CYS A 32 -4.31 -1.92 13.19
CA CYS A 32 -3.73 -3.25 12.96
C CYS A 32 -3.19 -3.46 11.54
N ALA A 33 -3.52 -2.59 10.59
CA ALA A 33 -3.08 -2.69 9.20
C ALA A 33 -2.52 -1.36 8.67
N ARG A 34 -1.68 -1.45 7.64
CA ARG A 34 -1.16 -0.30 6.89
C ARG A 34 -1.09 -0.62 5.40
N VAL A 35 -1.58 0.29 4.58
CA VAL A 35 -1.42 0.32 3.13
C VAL A 35 -0.01 0.81 2.84
N VAL A 36 0.76 0.01 2.12
CA VAL A 36 2.18 0.30 1.88
C VAL A 36 2.50 0.49 0.41
N ALA A 37 1.72 -0.10 -0.50
CA ALA A 37 1.82 0.12 -1.92
C ALA A 37 0.44 -0.03 -2.59
N CYS A 38 0.27 0.57 -3.75
CA CYS A 38 -0.91 0.38 -4.59
C CYS A 38 -0.58 0.42 -6.08
N VAL A 39 -1.46 -0.20 -6.87
CA VAL A 39 -1.34 -0.29 -8.33
C VAL A 39 -2.66 0.13 -8.96
N ASN A 40 -2.57 0.92 -10.02
CA ASN A 40 -3.68 1.17 -10.93
C ASN A 40 -3.15 1.53 -12.31
N HIS A 41 -3.94 1.28 -13.35
CA HIS A 41 -3.60 1.67 -14.71
C HIS A 41 -4.05 3.11 -15.03
N ASP A 42 -5.04 3.64 -14.30
CA ASP A 42 -5.55 4.99 -14.48
C ASP A 42 -4.77 6.00 -13.62
N ALA A 43 -4.10 6.93 -14.28
CA ALA A 43 -3.34 8.00 -13.63
C ALA A 43 -4.21 8.92 -12.78
N ASN A 44 -5.48 9.14 -13.14
CA ASN A 44 -6.40 9.95 -12.34
C ASN A 44 -6.79 9.24 -11.04
N ALA A 45 -6.97 7.91 -11.11
CA ALA A 45 -7.21 7.10 -9.93
C ALA A 45 -6.00 7.13 -8.99
N ILE A 46 -4.78 7.00 -9.52
CA ILE A 46 -3.54 7.16 -8.73
C ILE A 46 -3.43 8.55 -8.11
N ALA A 47 -3.66 9.62 -8.88
CA ALA A 47 -3.59 10.98 -8.34
C ALA A 47 -4.58 11.19 -7.20
N SER A 48 -5.82 10.69 -7.35
CA SER A 48 -6.83 10.73 -6.29
C SER A 48 -6.41 9.89 -5.08
N HIS A 49 -5.90 8.68 -5.30
CA HIS A 49 -5.41 7.81 -4.23
C HIS A 49 -4.23 8.43 -3.48
N GLN A 50 -3.31 9.12 -4.17
CA GLN A 50 -2.17 9.79 -3.55
C GLN A 50 -2.59 10.97 -2.68
N ALA A 51 -3.63 11.72 -3.08
CA ALA A 51 -4.19 12.77 -2.24
C ALA A 51 -4.80 12.22 -0.93
N ASN A 52 -5.40 11.03 -0.98
CA ASN A 52 -6.00 10.37 0.19
C ASN A 52 -4.98 9.62 1.05
N HIS A 53 -3.96 9.02 0.41
CA HIS A 53 -2.97 8.12 1.02
C HIS A 53 -1.55 8.52 0.57
N PRO A 54 -1.00 9.65 1.05
CA PRO A 54 0.28 10.20 0.57
C PRO A 54 1.51 9.37 0.95
N ASP A 55 1.37 8.51 1.96
CA ASP A 55 2.42 7.62 2.48
C ASP A 55 2.56 6.29 1.72
N THR A 56 1.60 5.99 0.84
CA THR A 56 1.58 4.75 0.04
C THR A 56 2.54 4.87 -1.13
N LEU A 57 3.18 3.77 -1.53
CA LEU A 57 3.94 3.73 -2.79
C LEU A 57 3.01 3.43 -3.97
N HIS A 58 2.92 4.36 -4.94
CA HIS A 58 2.01 4.23 -6.08
C HIS A 58 2.71 3.74 -7.34
N PHE A 59 2.07 2.79 -8.01
CA PHE A 59 2.49 2.26 -9.30
C PHE A 59 1.39 2.53 -10.34
N THR A 60 1.69 3.39 -11.33
CA THR A 60 0.79 3.67 -12.45
C THR A 60 1.14 2.76 -13.63
N GLU A 61 0.63 1.54 -13.61
CA GLU A 61 1.11 0.45 -14.48
C GLU A 61 -0.06 -0.42 -14.98
N ASP A 62 0.14 -1.07 -16.12
CA ASP A 62 -0.78 -2.10 -16.61
C ASP A 62 -0.56 -3.39 -15.80
N ILE A 63 -1.58 -3.82 -15.07
CA ILE A 63 -1.49 -5.04 -14.24
C ILE A 63 -1.15 -6.31 -15.04
N ARG A 64 -1.35 -6.30 -16.37
CA ARG A 64 -0.96 -7.42 -17.25
C ARG A 64 0.57 -7.59 -17.33
N THR A 65 1.35 -6.55 -17.04
CA THR A 65 2.82 -6.63 -16.92
C THR A 65 3.28 -6.93 -15.50
N LEU A 66 2.50 -7.77 -14.79
CA LEU A 66 2.65 -8.13 -13.38
C LEU A 66 4.08 -8.45 -12.94
N ALA A 67 4.91 -9.06 -13.80
CA ALA A 67 6.29 -9.39 -13.48
C ALA A 67 7.16 -8.16 -13.13
N GLN A 68 6.93 -7.02 -13.80
CA GLN A 68 7.64 -5.77 -13.52
C GLN A 68 7.21 -5.18 -12.17
N ILE A 69 5.90 -5.19 -11.93
CA ILE A 69 5.26 -4.70 -10.70
C ILE A 69 5.73 -5.51 -9.49
N LEU A 70 5.70 -6.85 -9.60
CA LEU A 70 6.11 -7.75 -8.52
C LEU A 70 7.57 -7.52 -8.12
N CYS A 71 8.48 -7.32 -9.08
CA CYS A 71 9.88 -7.04 -8.76
C CYS A 71 10.04 -5.74 -7.95
N GLY A 72 9.29 -4.69 -8.31
CA GLY A 72 9.24 -3.43 -7.57
C GLY A 72 8.68 -3.60 -6.15
N ILE A 73 7.55 -4.31 -6.04
CA ILE A 73 6.90 -4.63 -4.76
C ILE A 73 7.83 -5.42 -3.85
N PHE A 74 8.50 -6.47 -4.34
CA PHE A 74 9.41 -7.30 -3.53
C PHE A 74 10.56 -6.48 -2.97
N LYS A 75 11.20 -5.66 -3.81
CA LYS A 75 12.29 -4.77 -3.37
C LYS A 75 11.81 -3.78 -2.31
N PHE A 76 10.61 -3.26 -2.47
CA PHE A 76 10.01 -2.35 -1.51
C PHE A 76 9.70 -3.03 -0.17
N ILE A 77 9.05 -4.20 -0.18
CA ILE A 77 8.74 -4.97 1.04
C ILE A 77 10.02 -5.31 1.79
N ASP A 78 11.05 -5.79 1.10
CA ASP A 78 12.34 -6.13 1.70
C ASP A 78 12.98 -4.92 2.40
N LYS A 79 13.00 -3.77 1.72
CA LYS A 79 13.48 -2.50 2.31
C LYS A 79 12.62 -2.06 3.50
N TYR A 80 11.30 -2.16 3.37
CA TYR A 80 10.36 -1.72 4.41
C TYR A 80 10.49 -2.55 5.68
N ILE A 81 10.55 -3.88 5.58
CA ILE A 81 10.75 -4.80 6.71
C ILE A 81 12.09 -4.50 7.39
N LYS A 82 13.20 -4.44 6.62
CA LYS A 82 14.53 -4.13 7.16
C LYS A 82 14.61 -2.77 7.87
N SER A 83 13.86 -1.77 7.40
CA SER A 83 13.82 -0.46 8.05
C SER A 83 13.07 -0.48 9.40
N ARG A 84 12.22 -1.48 9.60
CA ARG A 84 11.41 -1.65 10.80
C ARG A 84 12.15 -2.44 11.89
N ASP A 85 12.91 -3.46 11.49
CA ASP A 85 13.68 -4.30 12.42
C ASP A 85 14.93 -3.58 12.99
N ASN A 86 15.37 -2.50 12.34
CA ASN A 86 16.48 -1.65 12.79
C ASN A 86 16.05 -0.47 13.70
N LYS A 87 14.80 -0.44 14.15
CA LYS A 87 14.24 0.58 15.07
C LYS A 87 13.69 -0.10 16.33
#